data_AF-A0A9Q1CWH1-F1
#
_entry.id   AF-A0A9Q1CWH1-F1
#
_cell.length_a   1.000
_cell.length_b   1.000
_cell.length_c   1.000
_cell.angle_alpha   90.00
_cell.angle_beta   90.00
_cell.angle_gamma   90.00
#
_symmetry.space_group_name_H-M   'P 1'
#
loop_
_entity.id
_entity.type
_entity.pdbx_description
1 polymer ?
#
loop_
_entity_poly.entity_id
_entity_poly.type
_entity_poly.pdbx_seq_one_letter_code
_entity_poly.pdbx_strand_id
1 'polypeptide(L)'
;MSATTAERVGSLPSGVGICRTAPDILYIPELICGGLVWILVASTLVIPANPQGWVMFVSIFCFIVTFLWLVVFACEGHKNSQGWAAADCVYHAVAVILYLSASVSLAKTTIDFQTSDPTSKTYKIDIAAVVFSFLATLFYFIHLILSAIRWKTF
;
A
#
# COMPACT_ATOMS: atom_id res chain seq x y z
N MET A 1 2.62 -15.72 42.36
CA MET A 1 2.84 -14.56 41.48
C MET A 1 3.34 -15.10 40.15
N SER A 2 2.47 -15.12 39.13
CA SER A 2 2.83 -15.60 37.79
C SER A 2 3.51 -14.46 37.03
N ALA A 3 4.72 -14.71 36.54
CA ALA A 3 5.49 -13.73 35.79
C ALA A 3 4.84 -13.50 34.42
N THR A 4 4.49 -12.24 34.15
CA THR A 4 4.11 -11.73 32.84
C THR A 4 5.29 -11.87 31.88
N THR A 5 5.21 -12.82 30.95
CA THR A 5 6.11 -12.90 29.81
C THR A 5 5.84 -11.69 28.92
N ALA A 6 6.72 -10.69 28.99
CA ALA A 6 6.77 -9.62 28.01
C ALA A 6 7.07 -10.24 26.64
N GLU A 7 6.10 -10.18 25.72
CA GLU A 7 6.33 -10.52 24.32
C GLU A 7 7.47 -9.65 23.78
N ARG A 8 8.53 -10.31 23.29
CA ARG A 8 9.67 -9.65 22.68
C ARG A 8 9.23 -9.02 21.37
N VAL A 9 9.15 -7.70 21.34
CA VAL A 9 8.83 -6.85 20.16
C VAL A 9 9.91 -6.93 19.05
N GLY A 10 10.80 -7.93 19.08
CA GLY A 10 12.00 -8.04 18.22
C GLY A 10 12.04 -9.26 17.29
N SER A 11 10.94 -10.00 17.12
CA SER A 11 10.89 -11.14 16.20
C SER A 11 9.84 -10.94 15.11
N LEU A 12 10.24 -11.14 13.85
CA LEU A 12 9.32 -11.23 12.71
C LEU A 12 8.36 -12.41 12.92
N PRO A 13 7.02 -12.21 12.83
CA PRO A 13 6.04 -13.29 12.93
C PRO A 13 6.09 -14.18 11.69
N SER A 14 5.59 -15.40 11.82
CA SER A 14 5.49 -16.34 10.70
C SER A 14 4.14 -17.02 10.59
N GLY A 15 3.84 -17.54 9.39
CA GLY A 15 2.62 -18.29 9.10
C GLY A 15 1.33 -17.47 9.26
N VAL A 16 0.28 -18.09 9.81
CA VAL A 16 -1.05 -17.45 10.02
C VAL A 16 -0.99 -16.26 11.01
N GLY A 17 0.12 -16.12 11.76
CA GLY A 17 0.37 -14.99 12.66
C GLY A 17 0.55 -13.64 11.94
N ILE A 18 0.83 -13.65 10.63
CA ILE A 18 0.93 -12.44 9.78
C ILE A 18 -0.39 -11.66 9.73
N CYS A 19 -1.51 -12.37 9.85
CA CYS A 19 -2.84 -11.74 9.96
C CYS A 19 -3.13 -11.15 11.36
N ARG A 20 -2.21 -11.27 12.32
CA ARG A 20 -2.44 -10.89 13.72
C ARG A 20 -1.41 -9.93 14.30
N THR A 21 -0.21 -9.84 13.72
CA THR A 21 0.87 -9.04 14.30
C THR A 21 1.20 -7.85 13.41
N ALA A 22 1.12 -6.64 13.98
CA ALA A 22 1.57 -5.43 13.31
C ALA A 22 3.10 -5.47 13.16
N PRO A 23 3.67 -5.09 12.00
CA PRO A 23 3.04 -4.37 10.90
C PRO A 23 2.42 -5.23 9.78
N ASP A 24 2.66 -6.54 9.77
CA ASP A 24 2.44 -7.37 8.57
C ASP A 24 0.94 -7.57 8.22
N ILE A 25 0.02 -7.27 9.14
CA ILE A 25 -1.43 -7.20 8.85
C ILE A 25 -1.77 -6.15 7.78
N LEU A 26 -0.93 -5.12 7.61
CA LEU A 26 -1.17 -4.00 6.69
C LEU A 26 -0.95 -4.36 5.22
N TYR A 27 -0.23 -5.45 4.93
CA TYR A 27 -0.08 -5.95 3.57
C TYR A 27 -1.43 -6.28 2.90
N ILE A 28 -2.40 -6.77 3.67
CA ILE A 28 -3.74 -7.13 3.16
C ILE A 28 -4.53 -5.89 2.70
N PRO A 29 -4.79 -4.87 3.54
CA PRO A 29 -5.50 -3.67 3.11
C PRO A 29 -4.72 -2.89 2.03
N GLU A 30 -3.38 -2.90 2.04
CA GLU A 30 -2.57 -2.33 0.95
C GLU A 30 -2.84 -3.01 -0.40
N LEU A 31 -2.90 -4.34 -0.42
CA LEU A 31 -3.21 -5.11 -1.63
C LEU A 31 -4.65 -4.90 -2.08
N ILE A 32 -5.62 -4.83 -1.15
CA ILE A 32 -7.02 -4.60 -1.51
C ILE A 32 -7.19 -3.20 -2.08
N CYS A 33 -6.75 -2.15 -1.36
CA CYS A 33 -6.89 -0.77 -1.82
C CYS A 33 -6.08 -0.53 -3.09
N GLY A 34 -4.82 -0.98 -3.14
CA GLY A 34 -4.00 -0.85 -4.34
C GLY A 34 -4.57 -1.64 -5.52
N GLY A 35 -5.06 -2.86 -5.27
CA GLY A 35 -5.77 -3.70 -6.24
C GLY A 35 -6.95 -2.98 -6.89
N LEU A 36 -7.80 -2.37 -6.05
CA LEU A 36 -8.96 -1.62 -6.51
C LEU A 36 -8.57 -0.40 -7.34
N VAL A 37 -7.50 0.32 -6.99
CA VAL A 37 -7.07 1.52 -7.74
C VAL A 37 -6.77 1.20 -9.19
N TRP A 38 -5.88 0.23 -9.48
CA TRP A 38 -5.55 -0.07 -10.88
C TRP A 38 -6.70 -0.74 -11.63
N ILE A 39 -7.56 -1.53 -10.97
CA ILE A 39 -8.77 -2.10 -11.61
C ILE A 39 -9.75 -0.99 -12.01
N LEU A 40 -9.99 -0.02 -11.13
CA LEU A 40 -10.89 1.09 -11.39
C LEU A 40 -10.34 1.98 -12.52
N VAL A 41 -9.05 2.32 -12.49
CA VAL A 41 -8.38 3.10 -13.56
C VAL A 41 -8.33 2.32 -14.88
N ALA A 42 -8.16 1.00 -14.85
CA ALA A 42 -8.26 0.19 -16.07
C ALA A 42 -9.67 0.19 -16.65
N SER A 43 -10.70 0.20 -15.80
CA SER A 43 -12.10 0.20 -16.23
C SER A 43 -12.54 1.49 -16.92
N THR A 44 -11.82 2.59 -16.69
CA THR A 44 -12.00 3.87 -17.41
C THR A 44 -11.17 3.98 -18.68
N LEU A 45 -10.50 2.89 -19.09
CA LEU A 45 -9.62 2.81 -20.27
C LEU A 45 -8.40 3.74 -20.20
N VAL A 46 -8.03 4.21 -18.99
CA VAL A 46 -6.86 5.07 -18.77
C VAL A 46 -6.95 6.38 -19.58
N ILE A 47 -8.13 7.00 -19.57
CA ILE A 47 -8.38 8.27 -20.28
C ILE A 47 -8.50 9.39 -19.24
N PRO A 48 -7.71 10.48 -19.35
CA PRO A 48 -6.62 10.72 -20.30
C PRO A 48 -5.36 9.92 -19.98
N ALA A 49 -4.62 9.51 -21.01
CA ALA A 49 -3.42 8.67 -20.88
C ALA A 49 -2.36 9.26 -19.92
N ASN A 50 -2.20 10.58 -19.93
CA ASN A 50 -1.42 11.32 -18.96
C ASN A 50 -2.38 12.23 -18.15
N PRO A 51 -2.54 12.07 -16.83
CA PRO A 51 -1.68 11.30 -15.91
C PRO A 51 -2.20 9.91 -15.49
N GLN A 52 -3.31 9.38 -16.01
CA GLN A 52 -3.83 8.08 -15.53
C GLN A 52 -2.87 6.90 -15.75
N GLY A 53 -2.03 6.94 -16.79
CA GLY A 53 -0.98 5.95 -16.99
C GLY A 53 0.04 5.91 -15.86
N TRP A 54 0.36 7.06 -15.26
CA TRP A 54 1.22 7.14 -14.07
C TRP A 54 0.56 6.49 -12.85
N VAL A 55 -0.73 6.77 -12.64
CA VAL A 55 -1.52 6.19 -11.54
C VAL A 55 -1.56 4.67 -11.65
N MET A 56 -1.83 4.16 -12.86
CA MET A 56 -1.85 2.73 -13.13
C MET A 56 -0.48 2.09 -12.89
N PHE A 57 0.59 2.69 -13.39
CA PHE A 57 1.96 2.20 -13.20
C PHE A 57 2.31 2.09 -11.71
N VAL A 58 2.13 3.16 -10.95
CA VAL A 58 2.40 3.18 -9.50
C VAL A 58 1.61 2.10 -8.78
N SER A 59 0.32 1.98 -9.10
CA SER A 59 -0.57 1.07 -8.41
C SER A 59 -0.22 -0.40 -8.67
N ILE A 60 0.07 -0.78 -9.93
CA ILE A 60 0.51 -2.14 -10.29
C ILE A 60 1.89 -2.45 -9.72
N PHE A 61 2.84 -1.53 -9.83
CA PHE A 61 4.20 -1.71 -9.30
C PHE A 61 4.16 -2.02 -7.80
N CYS A 62 3.51 -1.16 -7.02
CA CYS A 62 3.38 -1.37 -5.58
C CYS A 62 2.55 -2.62 -5.27
N PHE A 63 1.50 -2.94 -6.02
CA PHE A 63 0.73 -4.18 -5.82
C PHE A 63 1.61 -5.42 -5.94
N ILE A 64 2.44 -5.50 -7.00
CA ILE A 64 3.34 -6.64 -7.23
C ILE A 64 4.38 -6.72 -6.12
N VAL A 65 5.04 -5.61 -5.76
CA VAL A 65 6.10 -5.64 -4.75
C VAL A 65 5.53 -5.94 -3.35
N THR A 66 4.40 -5.36 -2.98
CA THR A 66 3.67 -5.67 -1.73
C THR A 66 3.24 -7.14 -1.69
N PHE A 67 2.80 -7.70 -2.82
CA PHE A 67 2.46 -9.12 -2.91
C PHE A 67 3.70 -10.02 -2.73
N LEU A 68 4.83 -9.66 -3.34
CA LEU A 68 6.09 -10.38 -3.14
C LEU A 68 6.52 -10.34 -1.67
N TRP A 69 6.46 -9.16 -1.03
CA TRP A 69 6.75 -9.05 0.40
C TRP A 69 5.84 -9.94 1.24
N LEU A 70 4.53 -9.93 1.00
CA LEU A 70 3.57 -10.82 1.67
C LEU A 70 3.99 -12.29 1.55
N VAL A 71 4.39 -12.74 0.35
CA VAL A 71 4.84 -14.12 0.12
C VAL A 71 6.14 -14.43 0.86
N VAL A 72 7.15 -13.56 0.79
CA VAL A 72 8.43 -13.81 1.47
C VAL A 72 8.22 -13.85 3.00
N PHE A 73 7.32 -13.01 3.54
CA PHE A 73 7.04 -12.97 4.98
C PHE A 73 6.21 -14.19 5.41
N ALA A 74 5.28 -14.64 4.57
CA ALA A 74 4.55 -15.89 4.75
C ALA A 74 5.46 -17.14 4.74
N CYS A 75 6.49 -17.15 3.89
CA CYS A 75 7.41 -18.28 3.73
C CYS A 75 8.63 -18.26 4.66
N GLU A 76 8.70 -17.38 5.67
CA GLU A 76 9.81 -17.27 6.62
C GLU A 76 11.21 -17.04 5.99
N GLY A 77 11.29 -16.49 4.77
CA GLY A 77 12.58 -16.32 4.07
C GLY A 77 13.58 -15.36 4.75
N HIS A 78 13.15 -14.65 5.79
CA HIS A 78 13.78 -13.44 6.31
C HIS A 78 14.82 -13.64 7.42
N LYS A 79 14.92 -14.83 8.03
CA LYS A 79 15.90 -15.19 9.09
C LYS A 79 16.15 -14.09 10.16
N ASN A 80 15.16 -13.24 10.44
CA ASN A 80 15.23 -12.11 11.38
C ASN A 80 16.46 -11.19 11.21
N SER A 81 16.86 -10.88 9.96
CA SER A 81 17.99 -9.96 9.71
C SER A 81 17.54 -8.49 9.74
N GLN A 82 18.36 -7.64 10.38
CA GLN A 82 18.22 -6.18 10.37
C GLN A 82 18.14 -5.62 8.93
N GLY A 83 18.81 -6.26 7.96
CA GLY A 83 18.77 -5.86 6.55
C GLY A 83 17.38 -5.97 5.92
N TRP A 84 16.60 -7.00 6.28
CA TRP A 84 15.24 -7.18 5.77
C TRP A 84 14.27 -6.16 6.38
N ALA A 85 14.45 -5.82 7.66
CA ALA A 85 13.68 -4.75 8.31
C ALA A 85 13.96 -3.37 7.69
N ALA A 86 15.22 -3.08 7.35
CA ALA A 86 15.59 -1.86 6.65
C ALA A 86 15.01 -1.81 5.24
N ALA A 87 15.09 -2.90 4.47
CA ALA A 87 14.55 -2.98 3.12
C ALA A 87 13.03 -2.78 3.07
N ASP A 88 12.30 -3.38 4.01
CA ASP A 88 10.85 -3.18 4.18
C ASP A 88 10.51 -1.71 4.50
N CYS A 89 11.25 -1.08 5.42
CA CYS A 89 11.07 0.34 5.73
C CYS A 89 11.33 1.24 4.51
N VAL A 90 12.39 0.99 3.74
CA VAL A 90 12.72 1.77 2.53
C VAL A 90 11.65 1.59 1.47
N TYR A 91 11.17 0.35 1.26
CA TYR A 91 10.10 0.09 0.32
C TYR A 91 8.85 0.89 0.65
N HIS A 92 8.38 0.85 1.90
CA HIS A 92 7.18 1.59 2.30
C HIS A 92 7.36 3.10 2.21
N ALA A 93 8.56 3.63 2.47
CA ALA A 93 8.85 5.05 2.25
C ALA A 93 8.69 5.45 0.78
N VAL A 94 9.23 4.63 -0.14
CA VAL A 94 9.08 4.85 -1.58
C VAL A 94 7.62 4.70 -2.00
N ALA A 95 6.92 3.67 -1.49
CA ALA A 95 5.51 3.41 -1.80
C ALA A 95 4.62 4.58 -1.40
N VAL A 96 4.81 5.18 -0.21
CA VAL A 96 4.08 6.37 0.23
C VAL A 96 4.26 7.54 -0.74
N ILE A 97 5.50 7.83 -1.14
CA ILE A 97 5.80 8.95 -2.06
C ILE A 97 5.13 8.71 -3.42
N LEU A 98 5.25 7.49 -3.95
CA LEU A 98 4.66 7.13 -5.23
C LEU A 98 3.12 7.19 -5.17
N TYR A 99 2.49 6.59 -4.16
CA TYR A 99 1.03 6.59 -4.02
C TYR A 99 0.46 7.98 -3.74
N LEU A 100 1.18 8.84 -3.01
CA LEU A 100 0.79 10.23 -2.84
C LEU A 100 0.82 10.97 -4.19
N SER A 101 1.88 10.79 -4.99
CA SER A 101 1.99 11.35 -6.34
C SER A 101 0.85 10.88 -7.26
N ALA A 102 0.56 9.58 -7.25
CA ALA A 102 -0.54 8.99 -8.01
C ALA A 102 -1.91 9.54 -7.55
N SER A 103 -2.14 9.63 -6.23
CA SER A 103 -3.40 10.12 -5.66
C SER A 103 -3.68 11.57 -6.03
N VAL A 104 -2.66 12.45 -5.97
CA VAL A 104 -2.81 13.85 -6.38
C VAL A 104 -3.11 13.95 -7.88
N SER A 105 -2.43 13.16 -8.71
CA SER A 105 -2.64 13.14 -10.16
C SER A 105 -4.03 12.63 -10.55
N LEU A 106 -4.50 11.60 -9.84
CA LEU A 106 -5.83 11.04 -10.02
C LEU A 106 -6.90 12.04 -9.59
N ALA A 107 -6.75 12.67 -8.43
CA ALA A 107 -7.67 13.70 -7.92
C ALA A 107 -7.80 14.89 -8.89
N LYS A 108 -6.67 15.35 -9.46
CA LYS A 108 -6.69 16.40 -10.49
C LYS A 108 -7.55 15.97 -11.68
N THR A 109 -7.31 14.78 -12.21
CA THR A 109 -8.07 14.24 -13.35
C THR A 109 -9.57 14.14 -13.05
N THR A 110 -9.92 13.70 -11.84
CA THR A 110 -11.32 13.62 -11.38
C THR A 110 -11.99 14.99 -11.34
N ILE A 111 -11.28 16.04 -10.88
CA ILE A 111 -11.79 17.42 -10.87
C ILE A 111 -12.01 17.92 -12.30
N ASP A 112 -11.11 17.62 -13.24
CA ASP A 112 -11.32 17.98 -14.64
C ASP A 112 -12.62 17.34 -15.18
N PHE A 113 -12.84 16.04 -14.92
CA PHE A 113 -14.06 15.35 -15.31
C PHE A 113 -15.33 15.91 -14.67
N GLN A 114 -15.23 16.39 -13.42
CA GLN A 114 -16.33 17.09 -12.77
C GLN A 114 -16.77 18.34 -13.55
N THR A 115 -15.79 19.09 -14.09
CA THR A 115 -16.08 20.32 -14.83
C THR A 115 -16.60 20.05 -16.25
N SER A 116 -16.16 18.97 -16.89
CA SER A 116 -16.54 18.64 -18.27
C SER A 116 -17.84 17.83 -18.36
N ASP A 117 -18.01 16.80 -17.53
CA ASP A 117 -19.18 15.91 -17.54
C ASP A 117 -19.38 15.21 -16.17
N PRO A 118 -20.02 15.92 -15.20
CA PRO A 118 -20.17 15.43 -13.82
C PRO A 118 -21.15 14.27 -13.67
N THR A 119 -21.96 13.97 -14.70
CA THR A 119 -22.93 12.87 -14.65
C THR A 119 -22.38 11.57 -15.24
N SER A 120 -21.19 11.63 -15.85
CA SER A 120 -20.53 10.49 -16.47
C SER A 120 -20.26 9.35 -15.49
N LYS A 121 -20.35 8.12 -15.99
CA LYS A 121 -19.96 6.91 -15.24
C LYS A 121 -18.46 6.95 -14.89
N THR A 122 -17.63 7.47 -15.78
CA THR A 122 -16.18 7.63 -15.60
C THR A 122 -15.87 8.48 -14.38
N TYR A 123 -16.51 9.65 -14.24
CA TYR A 123 -16.33 10.51 -13.07
C TYR A 123 -16.60 9.78 -11.75
N LYS A 124 -17.68 8.99 -11.68
CA LYS A 124 -18.03 8.21 -10.47
C LYS A 124 -17.01 7.12 -10.15
N ILE A 125 -16.47 6.46 -11.18
CA ILE A 125 -15.42 5.44 -11.02
C ILE A 125 -14.12 6.09 -10.54
N ASP A 126 -13.74 7.22 -11.14
CA ASP A 126 -12.55 7.97 -10.76
C ASP A 126 -12.64 8.48 -9.31
N ILE A 127 -13.81 8.95 -8.85
CA ILE A 127 -14.02 9.29 -7.43
C ILE A 127 -13.70 8.09 -6.52
N ALA A 128 -14.22 6.91 -6.85
CA ALA A 128 -13.95 5.71 -6.06
C ALA A 128 -12.44 5.38 -6.08
N ALA A 129 -11.80 5.49 -7.24
CA ALA A 129 -10.37 5.26 -7.38
C ALA A 129 -9.54 6.25 -6.54
N VAL A 130 -9.93 7.53 -6.48
CA VAL A 130 -9.29 8.55 -5.62
C VAL A 130 -9.40 8.17 -4.14
N VAL A 131 -10.58 7.75 -3.69
CA VAL A 131 -10.78 7.35 -2.29
C VAL A 131 -9.86 6.17 -1.94
N PHE A 132 -9.83 5.14 -2.78
CA PHE A 132 -8.96 3.98 -2.54
C PHE A 132 -7.47 4.31 -2.67
N SER A 133 -7.06 5.26 -3.53
CA SER A 133 -5.66 5.66 -3.66
C SER A 133 -5.16 6.40 -2.42
N PHE A 134 -5.99 7.27 -1.82
CA PHE A 134 -5.68 7.90 -0.54
C PHE A 134 -5.68 6.91 0.62
N LEU A 135 -6.60 5.94 0.64
CA LEU A 135 -6.56 4.85 1.63
C LEU A 135 -5.30 4.00 1.50
N ALA A 136 -4.89 3.65 0.28
CA ALA A 136 -3.63 2.94 0.05
C ALA A 136 -2.43 3.76 0.55
N THR A 137 -2.39 5.06 0.24
CA THR A 137 -1.34 5.97 0.73
C THR A 137 -1.28 5.97 2.26
N LEU A 138 -2.44 6.02 2.93
CA LEU A 138 -2.53 5.98 4.38
C LEU A 138 -2.02 4.66 4.95
N PHE A 139 -2.39 3.52 4.36
CA PHE A 139 -1.93 2.22 4.83
C PHE A 139 -0.42 2.06 4.68
N TYR A 140 0.15 2.40 3.52
CA TYR A 140 1.61 2.41 3.32
C TYR A 140 2.31 3.34 4.32
N PHE A 141 1.70 4.48 4.69
CA PHE A 141 2.28 5.41 5.64
C PHE A 141 2.27 4.87 7.07
N ILE A 142 1.17 4.24 7.49
CA ILE A 142 1.10 3.56 8.80
C ILE A 142 2.11 2.41 8.83
N HIS A 143 2.22 1.64 7.74
CA HIS A 143 3.18 0.54 7.62
C HIS A 143 4.61 1.06 7.72
N LEU A 144 4.95 2.15 7.02
CA LEU A 144 6.24 2.83 7.13
C LEU A 144 6.59 3.17 8.59
N ILE A 145 5.66 3.78 9.34
CA ILE A 145 5.92 4.15 10.74
C ILE A 145 6.22 2.91 11.58
N LEU A 146 5.41 1.86 11.45
CA LEU A 146 5.59 0.63 12.21
C LEU A 146 6.87 -0.11 11.81
N SER A 147 7.21 -0.13 10.51
CA SER A 147 8.46 -0.68 9.98
C SER A 147 9.67 0.08 10.47
N ALA A 148 9.60 1.41 10.58
CA ALA A 148 10.66 2.24 11.13
C ALA A 148 10.87 1.97 12.64
N ILE A 149 9.78 1.81 13.40
CA ILE A 149 9.85 1.41 14.82
C ILE A 149 10.48 0.02 14.94
N ARG A 150 10.04 -0.95 14.11
CA ARG A 150 10.59 -2.30 14.05
C ARG A 150 12.08 -2.28 13.76
N TRP A 151 12.52 -1.56 12.73
CA TRP A 151 13.93 -1.43 12.38
C TRP A 151 14.77 -0.83 13.51
N LYS A 152 14.27 0.20 14.20
CA LYS A 152 14.94 0.80 15.36
C LYS A 152 15.07 -0.12 16.58
N THR A 153 14.25 -1.16 16.66
CA THR A 153 14.18 -2.10 17.79
C THR A 153 15.08 -3.34 17.57
N PHE A 154 15.66 -3.50 16.37
CA PHE A 154 16.71 -4.47 16.06
C PHE A 154 18.09 -3.97 16.50
#